data_AF-X1H1B9-F1
#
_entry.id   AF-X1H1B9-F1
#
_cell.length_a   1.000
_cell.length_b   1.000
_cell.length_c   1.000
_cell.angle_alpha   90.00
_cell.angle_beta   90.00
_cell.angle_gamma   90.00
#
_symmetry.space_group_name_H-M   'P 1'
#
loop_
_entity.id
_entity.type
_entity.pdbx_description
1 polymer ?
#
loop_
_entity_poly.entity_id
_entity_poly.type
_entity_poly.pdbx_seq_one_letter_code
_entity_poly.pdbx_strand_id
1 'polypeptide(L)'
;QTEIVVPTNGSMLDQAALEKLATIKTLSIVSFSVNAFFQDTYQELMGLEAENIPMIRQAINRLKALRPEVRIWVSMVHNALYQTELERTLFTEEWRHYTPDVNIIAASYCHDYFKPLIKTNAACRSIFADCIILSDGRVCPCCWDSDGSIIVGDVTREKILDIWHGEAMNNLRELHNSGRRNEVPICSECTFS
;
A
#
# COMPACT_ATOMS: atom_id res chain seq x y z
N GLN A 1 18.02 -2.69 -12.37
CA GLN A 1 17.80 -3.91 -11.56
C GLN A 1 16.39 -3.83 -11.00
N THR A 2 15.64 -4.92 -10.94
CA THR A 2 14.28 -4.91 -10.37
C THR A 2 14.37 -4.70 -8.87
N GLU A 3 13.65 -3.70 -8.36
CA GLU A 3 13.54 -3.44 -6.92
C GLU A 3 12.33 -4.19 -6.35
N ILE A 4 12.52 -4.91 -5.25
CA ILE A 4 11.41 -5.56 -4.54
C ILE A 4 11.11 -4.79 -3.26
N VAL A 5 9.85 -4.40 -3.11
CA VAL A 5 9.29 -3.77 -1.91
C VAL A 5 8.34 -4.74 -1.24
N VAL A 6 8.51 -4.97 0.07
CA VAL A 6 7.62 -5.81 0.86
C VAL A 6 6.92 -4.96 1.93
N PRO A 7 5.62 -4.66 1.76
CA PRO A 7 4.83 -4.04 2.82
C PRO A 7 4.39 -5.08 3.86
N THR A 8 4.37 -4.70 5.13
CA THR A 8 3.94 -5.54 6.26
C THR A 8 3.45 -4.69 7.42
N ASN A 9 2.55 -5.22 8.26
CA ASN A 9 2.18 -4.63 9.56
C ASN A 9 3.05 -5.18 10.71
N GLY A 10 4.01 -6.05 10.42
CA GLY A 10 4.98 -6.60 11.39
C GLY A 10 4.46 -7.69 12.34
N SER A 11 3.14 -7.92 12.41
CA SER A 11 2.57 -8.79 13.46
C SER A 11 2.97 -10.26 13.37
N MET A 12 3.27 -10.74 12.17
CA MET A 12 3.71 -12.12 11.90
C MET A 12 5.20 -12.20 11.56
N LEU A 13 5.97 -11.14 11.80
CA LEU A 13 7.36 -11.04 11.37
C LEU A 13 8.33 -11.59 12.43
N ASP A 14 8.18 -12.89 12.72
CA ASP A 14 9.06 -13.59 13.66
C ASP A 14 10.51 -13.76 13.11
N GLN A 15 11.38 -14.34 13.94
CA GLN A 15 12.78 -14.55 13.56
C GLN A 15 12.93 -15.38 12.28
N ALA A 16 12.13 -16.43 12.10
CA ALA A 16 12.21 -17.29 10.94
C ALA A 16 11.75 -16.56 9.65
N ALA A 17 10.71 -15.73 9.76
CA ALA A 17 10.23 -14.88 8.67
C ALA A 17 11.29 -13.82 8.28
N LEU A 18 11.94 -13.20 9.26
CA LEU A 18 13.02 -12.22 9.03
C LEU A 18 14.23 -12.85 8.34
N GLU A 19 14.66 -14.03 8.80
CA GLU A 19 15.78 -14.74 8.19
C GLU A 19 15.46 -15.13 6.74
N LYS A 20 14.23 -15.59 6.46
CA LYS A 20 13.76 -15.85 5.10
C LYS A 20 13.77 -14.59 4.23
N LEU A 21 13.22 -13.47 4.71
CA LEU A 21 13.27 -12.20 3.97
C LEU A 21 14.71 -11.77 3.68
N ALA A 22 15.62 -11.93 4.64
CA ALA A 22 17.02 -11.59 4.48
C ALA A 22 17.73 -12.42 3.40
N THR A 23 17.23 -13.61 3.03
CA THR A 23 17.79 -14.40 1.92
C THR A 23 17.46 -13.86 0.53
N ILE A 24 16.46 -12.98 0.41
CA ILE A 24 16.01 -12.44 -0.88
C ILE A 24 17.03 -11.41 -1.36
N LYS A 25 17.87 -11.79 -2.34
CA LYS A 25 18.96 -10.95 -2.84
C LYS A 25 18.49 -9.64 -3.48
N THR A 26 17.31 -9.63 -4.09
CA THR A 26 16.71 -8.47 -4.77
C THR A 26 15.75 -7.68 -3.87
N LEU A 27 15.67 -8.01 -2.58
CA LEU A 27 14.92 -7.20 -1.62
C LEU A 27 15.57 -5.83 -1.51
N SER A 28 14.79 -4.79 -1.78
CA SER A 28 15.24 -3.40 -1.78
C SER A 28 14.67 -2.62 -0.59
N ILE A 29 13.38 -2.81 -0.31
CA ILE A 29 12.66 -2.08 0.73
C ILE A 29 11.76 -3.04 1.53
N VAL A 30 11.78 -2.91 2.86
CA VAL A 30 10.71 -3.44 3.72
C VAL A 30 9.97 -2.26 4.34
N SER A 31 8.66 -2.19 4.10
CA SER A 31 7.80 -1.11 4.57
C SER A 31 6.91 -1.60 5.71
N PHE A 32 6.99 -0.96 6.87
CA PHE A 32 6.17 -1.23 8.04
C PHE A 32 5.00 -0.24 8.11
N SER A 33 3.79 -0.75 7.92
CA SER A 33 2.54 0.00 8.09
C SER A 33 2.18 0.04 9.57
N VAL A 34 2.47 1.17 10.22
CA VAL A 34 2.27 1.34 11.67
C VAL A 34 1.03 2.18 11.96
N ASN A 35 0.76 3.22 11.15
CA ASN A 35 -0.48 4.02 11.16
C ASN A 35 -0.85 4.77 12.45
N ALA A 36 -0.23 4.56 13.60
CA ALA A 36 -0.55 5.31 14.81
C ALA A 36 0.65 5.39 15.76
N PHE A 37 0.61 6.38 16.67
CA PHE A 37 1.57 6.50 17.76
C PHE A 37 0.93 6.18 19.11
N PHE A 38 -0.29 6.67 19.36
CA PHE A 38 -0.98 6.35 20.60
C PHE A 38 -1.56 4.93 20.54
N GLN A 39 -1.54 4.25 21.68
CA GLN A 39 -2.01 2.86 21.79
C GLN A 39 -3.48 2.72 21.36
N ASP A 40 -4.35 3.59 21.87
CA ASP A 40 -5.79 3.53 21.57
C ASP A 40 -6.04 3.73 20.07
N THR A 41 -5.40 4.74 19.46
CA THR A 41 -5.46 4.99 18.01
C THR A 41 -4.92 3.79 17.22
N TYR A 42 -3.85 3.15 17.69
CA TYR A 42 -3.28 1.97 17.05
C TYR A 42 -4.22 0.77 17.09
N GLN A 43 -4.82 0.49 18.24
CA GLN A 43 -5.79 -0.59 18.39
C GLN A 43 -7.05 -0.32 17.55
N GLU A 44 -7.55 0.92 17.53
CA GLU A 44 -8.72 1.29 16.72
C GLU A 44 -8.46 1.15 15.22
N LEU A 45 -7.33 1.63 14.71
CA LEU A 45 -7.04 1.64 13.27
C LEU A 45 -6.51 0.30 12.75
N MET A 46 -5.65 -0.37 13.53
CA MET A 46 -4.97 -1.58 13.09
C MET A 46 -5.65 -2.86 13.56
N GLY A 47 -6.46 -2.80 14.62
CA GLY A 47 -7.01 -3.99 15.28
C GLY A 47 -5.92 -4.92 15.84
N LEU A 48 -4.75 -4.36 16.17
CA LEU A 48 -3.58 -5.09 16.66
C LEU A 48 -3.22 -4.64 18.07
N GLU A 49 -2.69 -5.58 18.85
CA GLU A 49 -2.24 -5.30 20.21
C GLU A 49 -0.97 -4.43 20.23
N ALA A 50 -0.81 -3.66 21.31
CA ALA A 50 0.27 -2.68 21.46
C ALA A 50 1.67 -3.33 21.45
N GLU A 51 1.77 -4.60 21.85
CA GLU A 51 2.99 -5.41 21.83
C GLU A 51 3.57 -5.58 20.43
N ASN A 52 2.77 -5.39 19.38
CA ASN A 52 3.27 -5.42 18.01
C ASN A 52 4.26 -4.28 17.73
N ILE A 53 4.15 -3.13 18.41
CA ILE A 53 5.06 -1.98 18.20
C ILE A 53 6.50 -2.33 18.63
N PRO A 54 6.76 -2.87 19.85
CA PRO A 54 8.05 -3.45 20.20
C PRO A 54 8.56 -4.50 19.21
N MET A 55 7.69 -5.38 18.69
CA MET A 55 8.08 -6.40 17.71
C MET A 55 8.57 -5.77 16.40
N ILE A 56 7.88 -4.75 15.90
CA ILE A 56 8.30 -3.98 14.71
C ILE A 56 9.68 -3.35 14.93
N ARG A 57 9.92 -2.70 16.09
CA ARG A 57 11.24 -2.11 16.42
C ARG A 57 12.36 -3.16 16.40
N GLN A 58 12.12 -4.32 17.00
CA GLN A 58 13.08 -5.43 17.00
C GLN A 58 13.33 -5.96 15.58
N ALA A 59 12.28 -6.12 14.78
CA ALA A 59 12.38 -6.56 13.40
C ALA A 59 13.21 -5.60 12.53
N ILE A 60 12.99 -4.29 12.66
CA ILE A 60 13.77 -3.26 11.95
C ILE A 60 15.25 -3.37 12.32
N ASN A 61 15.58 -3.40 13.61
CA ASN A 61 16.96 -3.49 14.07
C ASN A 61 17.65 -4.77 13.58
N ARG A 62 16.93 -5.90 13.62
CA ARG A 62 17.45 -7.18 13.13
C ARG A 62 17.68 -7.17 11.63
N LEU A 63 16.73 -6.66 10.85
CA LEU A 63 16.87 -6.59 9.40
C LEU A 63 18.02 -5.66 8.99
N LYS A 64 18.19 -4.52 9.65
CA LYS A 64 19.33 -3.62 9.44
C LYS A 64 20.67 -4.28 9.76
N ALA A 65 20.74 -5.11 10.80
CA ALA A 65 21.95 -5.84 11.14
C ALA A 65 22.28 -6.94 10.13
N LEU A 66 21.26 -7.60 9.56
CA LEU A 66 21.43 -8.68 8.58
C LEU A 66 21.70 -8.16 7.16
N ARG A 67 21.03 -7.06 6.77
CA ARG A 67 20.98 -6.53 5.39
C ARG A 67 20.97 -4.98 5.44
N PRO A 68 22.10 -4.34 5.80
CA PRO A 68 22.16 -2.88 5.96
C PRO A 68 21.87 -2.08 4.69
N GLU A 69 21.94 -2.71 3.51
CA GLU A 69 21.58 -2.13 2.22
C GLU A 69 20.07 -2.12 1.95
N VAL A 70 19.28 -2.93 2.66
CA VAL A 70 17.82 -2.92 2.54
C VAL A 70 17.27 -1.70 3.26
N ARG A 71 16.56 -0.85 2.52
CA ARG A 71 15.91 0.34 3.09
C ARG A 71 14.70 -0.07 3.91
N ILE A 72 14.47 0.65 5.00
CA ILE A 72 13.34 0.43 5.90
C ILE A 72 12.43 1.62 5.80
N TRP A 73 11.18 1.41 5.41
CA TRP A 73 10.16 2.45 5.45
C TRP A 73 9.25 2.22 6.63
N VAL A 74 8.86 3.30 7.31
CA VAL A 74 7.79 3.26 8.29
C VAL A 74 6.72 4.24 7.85
N SER A 75 5.47 3.80 7.78
CA SER A 75 4.39 4.62 7.24
C SER A 75 3.19 4.77 8.18
N MET A 76 2.55 5.93 8.03
CA MET A 76 1.23 6.23 8.57
C MET A 76 0.33 6.73 7.43
N VAL A 77 -0.85 6.13 7.31
CA VAL A 77 -1.97 6.74 6.59
C VAL A 77 -2.70 7.69 7.54
N HIS A 78 -2.57 8.98 7.30
CA HIS A 78 -3.12 10.04 8.13
C HIS A 78 -4.55 10.41 7.75
N ASN A 79 -5.44 10.31 8.72
CA ASN A 79 -6.84 10.68 8.68
C ASN A 79 -7.15 11.51 9.95
N ALA A 80 -7.50 12.78 9.76
CA ALA A 80 -7.78 13.73 10.85
C ALA A 80 -8.99 13.35 11.72
N LEU A 81 -9.81 12.37 11.30
CA LEU A 81 -10.88 11.81 12.13
C LEU A 81 -10.35 10.93 13.28
N TYR A 82 -9.17 10.35 13.11
CA TYR A 82 -8.61 9.36 14.03
C TYR A 82 -7.28 9.80 14.64
N GLN A 83 -6.42 10.48 13.87
CA GLN A 83 -5.13 10.94 14.36
C GLN A 83 -5.05 12.45 14.41
N THR A 84 -4.44 12.97 15.47
CA THR A 84 -4.18 14.41 15.62
C THR A 84 -2.87 14.83 14.93
N GLU A 85 -2.71 16.14 14.71
CA GLU A 85 -1.45 16.74 14.28
C GLU A 85 -0.29 16.50 15.26
N LEU A 86 -0.61 16.46 16.56
CA LEU A 86 0.36 16.07 17.60
C LEU A 86 0.79 14.62 17.40
N GLU A 87 -0.15 13.70 17.19
CA GLU A 87 0.15 12.29 16.98
C GLU A 87 1.03 12.07 15.75
N ARG A 88 0.75 12.78 14.65
CA ARG A 88 1.60 12.77 13.44
C ARG A 88 3.04 13.19 13.73
N THR A 89 3.20 14.22 14.57
CA THR A 89 4.51 14.74 14.98
C THR A 89 5.26 13.70 15.81
N LEU A 90 4.62 13.18 16.86
CA LEU A 90 5.19 12.17 17.75
C LEU A 90 5.54 10.87 17.00
N PHE A 91 4.68 10.42 16.10
CA PHE A 91 4.96 9.29 15.21
C PHE A 91 6.24 9.51 14.41
N THR A 92 6.37 10.68 13.81
CA THR A 92 7.53 11.01 12.97
C THR A 92 8.81 11.06 13.79
N GLU A 93 8.77 11.67 14.97
CA GLU A 93 9.92 11.74 15.89
C GLU A 93 10.35 10.35 16.36
N GLU A 94 9.42 9.53 16.82
CA GLU A 94 9.67 8.17 17.31
C GLU A 94 10.34 7.30 16.23
N TRP A 95 9.76 7.24 15.02
CA TRP A 95 10.24 6.32 13.99
C TRP A 95 11.50 6.82 13.28
N ARG A 96 11.82 8.12 13.35
CA ARG A 96 13.08 8.67 12.84
C ARG A 96 14.30 8.16 13.59
N HIS A 97 14.15 7.69 14.83
CA HIS A 97 15.22 6.99 15.55
C HIS A 97 15.59 5.66 14.87
N TYR A 98 14.64 5.04 14.17
CA TYR A 98 14.83 3.74 13.53
C TYR A 98 15.12 3.84 12.04
N THR A 99 14.60 4.83 11.32
CA THR A 99 14.86 5.00 9.87
C THR A 99 14.66 6.45 9.42
N PRO A 100 15.45 6.97 8.48
CA PRO A 100 15.18 8.28 7.89
C PRO A 100 13.92 8.30 7.00
N ASP A 101 13.49 7.14 6.48
CA ASP A 101 12.37 7.00 5.54
C ASP A 101 11.03 6.82 6.28
N VAL A 102 10.57 7.87 6.98
CA VAL A 102 9.24 7.91 7.62
C VAL A 102 8.25 8.64 6.73
N ASN A 103 7.20 7.94 6.27
CA ASN A 103 6.24 8.43 5.29
C ASN A 103 4.86 8.66 5.91
N ILE A 104 4.37 9.89 5.86
CA ILE A 104 2.98 10.20 6.20
C ILE A 104 2.19 10.41 4.91
N ILE A 105 1.20 9.58 4.68
CA ILE A 105 0.38 9.57 3.47
C ILE A 105 -1.03 10.03 3.85
N ALA A 106 -1.60 11.01 3.16
CA ALA A 106 -2.98 11.39 3.40
C ALA A 106 -3.92 10.25 3.00
N ALA A 107 -4.89 9.94 3.87
CA ALA A 107 -5.92 8.95 3.57
C ALA A 107 -6.65 9.35 2.27
N SER A 108 -6.68 8.40 1.34
CA SER A 108 -7.38 8.54 0.06
C SER A 108 -8.34 7.36 -0.06
N TYR A 109 -9.48 7.56 -0.73
CA TYR A 109 -10.62 6.64 -0.61
C TYR A 109 -11.12 6.15 -1.97
N CYS A 110 -11.33 4.84 -2.08
CA CYS A 110 -12.35 4.25 -2.93
C CYS A 110 -13.32 3.48 -2.03
N HIS A 111 -14.59 3.44 -2.42
CA HIS A 111 -15.68 2.80 -1.69
C HIS A 111 -16.18 3.52 -0.41
N ASP A 112 -17.42 3.15 -0.08
CA ASP A 112 -18.40 3.79 0.83
C ASP A 112 -17.99 4.01 2.28
N TYR A 113 -16.78 3.63 2.70
CA TYR A 113 -16.39 3.78 4.11
C TYR A 113 -16.28 5.26 4.51
N PHE A 114 -15.89 6.15 3.58
CA PHE A 114 -15.86 7.60 3.80
C PHE A 114 -16.15 8.35 2.50
N LYS A 115 -17.26 9.11 2.48
CA LYS A 115 -17.63 9.93 1.32
C LYS A 115 -16.58 11.01 1.09
N PRO A 116 -15.93 11.07 -0.08
CA PRO A 116 -14.97 12.12 -0.34
C PRO A 116 -15.64 13.48 -0.50
N LEU A 117 -14.99 14.51 0.04
CA LEU A 117 -15.46 15.90 -0.08
C LEU A 117 -15.29 16.45 -1.51
N ILE A 118 -14.36 15.90 -2.31
CA ILE A 118 -14.06 16.34 -3.67
C ILE A 118 -13.68 15.12 -4.54
N LYS A 119 -14.48 14.85 -5.57
CA LYS A 119 -14.19 13.82 -6.59
C LYS A 119 -13.19 14.37 -7.61
N THR A 120 -12.39 13.48 -8.21
CA THR A 120 -11.51 13.85 -9.32
C THR A 120 -12.09 13.33 -10.64
N ASN A 121 -12.07 14.20 -11.66
CA ASN A 121 -12.40 13.82 -13.04
C ASN A 121 -11.14 13.53 -13.87
N ALA A 122 -9.95 13.69 -13.29
CA ALA A 122 -8.71 13.40 -13.98
C ALA A 122 -8.52 11.89 -14.17
N ALA A 123 -7.84 11.52 -15.25
CA ALA A 123 -7.48 10.13 -15.52
C ALA A 123 -6.64 9.58 -14.35
N CYS A 124 -6.92 8.34 -13.95
CA CYS A 124 -6.22 7.68 -12.85
C CYS A 124 -4.82 7.24 -13.32
N ARG A 125 -3.75 7.67 -12.65
CA ARG A 125 -2.38 7.29 -12.99
C ARG A 125 -2.13 5.79 -12.87
N SER A 126 -2.81 5.09 -11.96
CA SER A 126 -2.57 3.66 -11.72
C SER A 126 -2.87 2.80 -12.93
N ILE A 127 -3.90 3.13 -13.73
CA ILE A 127 -4.21 2.34 -14.94
C ILE A 127 -3.15 2.49 -16.06
N PHE A 128 -2.23 3.44 -15.90
CA PHE A 128 -1.09 3.69 -16.81
C PHE A 128 0.25 3.24 -16.24
N ALA A 129 0.36 3.04 -14.92
CA ALA A 129 1.63 2.77 -14.24
C ALA A 129 1.66 1.43 -13.49
N ASP A 130 0.51 0.92 -13.06
CA ASP A 130 0.41 -0.18 -12.10
C ASP A 130 -0.33 -1.39 -12.70
N CYS A 131 0.16 -2.59 -12.41
CA CYS A 131 -0.49 -3.86 -12.76
C CYS A 131 -0.59 -4.72 -11.51
N ILE A 132 -1.82 -4.99 -11.06
CA ILE A 132 -2.07 -5.68 -9.79
C ILE A 132 -2.54 -7.10 -10.09
N ILE A 133 -1.82 -8.08 -9.54
CA ILE A 133 -2.20 -9.50 -9.62
C ILE A 133 -2.81 -9.88 -8.28
N LEU A 134 -4.07 -10.28 -8.29
CA LEU A 134 -4.78 -10.79 -7.13
C LEU A 134 -4.24 -12.18 -6.72
N SER A 135 -4.56 -12.62 -5.50
CA SER A 135 -4.06 -13.88 -4.95
C SER A 135 -4.45 -15.13 -5.75
N ASP A 136 -5.52 -15.05 -6.54
CA ASP A 136 -6.00 -16.12 -7.43
C ASP A 136 -5.46 -16.01 -8.87
N GLY A 137 -4.62 -15.02 -9.17
CA GLY A 137 -4.03 -14.81 -10.48
C GLY A 137 -4.81 -13.89 -11.42
N ARG A 138 -6.04 -13.49 -11.05
CA ARG A 138 -6.75 -12.43 -11.79
C ARG A 138 -5.99 -11.11 -11.70
N VAL A 139 -6.04 -10.32 -12.77
CA VAL A 139 -5.37 -9.02 -12.86
C VAL A 139 -6.41 -7.91 -12.75
N CYS A 140 -6.17 -6.95 -11.85
CA CYS A 140 -6.93 -5.71 -11.74
C CYS A 140 -6.01 -4.48 -11.92
N PRO A 141 -6.56 -3.32 -12.31
CA PRO A 141 -5.78 -2.11 -12.58
C PRO A 141 -5.64 -1.17 -11.37
N CYS A 142 -6.17 -1.55 -10.20
CA CYS A 142 -6.28 -0.71 -9.02
C CYS A 142 -5.84 -1.46 -7.77
N CYS A 143 -4.89 -0.92 -7.01
CA CYS A 143 -4.40 -1.54 -5.77
C CYS A 143 -5.43 -1.51 -4.62
N TRP A 144 -6.51 -0.75 -4.77
CA TRP A 144 -7.61 -0.72 -3.80
C TRP A 144 -8.80 -1.61 -4.20
N ASP A 145 -8.75 -2.24 -5.37
CA ASP A 145 -9.79 -3.16 -5.84
C ASP A 145 -9.45 -4.61 -5.43
N SER A 146 -9.31 -4.85 -4.12
CA SER A 146 -8.96 -6.18 -3.58
C SER A 146 -10.02 -7.24 -3.87
N ASP A 147 -11.27 -6.81 -4.05
CA ASP A 147 -12.40 -7.68 -4.38
C ASP A 147 -12.41 -8.08 -5.87
N GLY A 148 -11.62 -7.37 -6.70
CA GLY A 148 -11.52 -7.63 -8.13
C GLY A 148 -12.79 -7.28 -8.88
N SER A 149 -13.39 -6.11 -8.59
CA SER A 149 -14.55 -5.57 -9.30
C SER A 149 -14.22 -5.19 -10.75
N ILE A 150 -12.97 -4.85 -11.05
CA ILE A 150 -12.45 -4.64 -12.40
C ILE A 150 -11.38 -5.69 -12.69
N ILE A 151 -11.74 -6.71 -13.47
CA ILE A 151 -10.79 -7.70 -13.97
C ILE A 151 -10.43 -7.40 -15.42
N VAL A 152 -9.13 -7.33 -15.70
CA VAL A 152 -8.59 -7.03 -17.04
C VAL A 152 -7.84 -8.21 -17.67
N GLY A 153 -7.64 -9.30 -16.93
CA GLY A 153 -7.04 -10.54 -17.43
C GLY A 153 -6.73 -11.54 -16.31
N ASP A 154 -6.05 -12.64 -16.64
CA ASP A 154 -5.65 -13.69 -15.70
C ASP A 154 -4.28 -14.29 -16.06
N VAL A 155 -3.28 -14.12 -15.17
CA VAL A 155 -1.90 -14.57 -15.42
C VAL A 155 -1.73 -16.09 -15.40
N THR A 156 -2.74 -16.83 -14.95
CA THR A 156 -2.74 -18.30 -15.02
C THR A 156 -3.06 -18.81 -16.43
N ARG A 157 -3.56 -17.92 -17.31
CA ARG A 157 -4.03 -18.25 -18.67
C ARG A 157 -3.34 -17.43 -19.76
N GLU A 158 -2.95 -16.21 -19.46
CA GLU A 158 -2.44 -15.23 -20.42
C GLU A 158 -1.09 -14.66 -19.98
N LYS A 159 -0.28 -14.15 -20.92
CA LYS A 159 0.96 -13.45 -20.54
C LYS A 159 0.61 -12.08 -19.98
N ILE A 160 1.29 -11.68 -18.90
CA ILE A 160 1.06 -10.37 -18.26
C ILE A 160 1.20 -9.17 -19.22
N LEU A 161 2.10 -9.26 -20.20
CA LEU A 161 2.26 -8.21 -21.22
C LEU A 161 1.06 -8.15 -22.18
N ASP A 162 0.48 -9.30 -22.53
CA ASP A 162 -0.70 -9.35 -23.40
C ASP A 162 -1.92 -8.78 -22.67
N ILE A 163 -2.05 -9.05 -21.36
CA ILE A 163 -3.08 -8.43 -20.50
C ILE A 163 -2.89 -6.91 -20.45
N TRP A 164 -1.67 -6.44 -20.20
CA TRP A 164 -1.34 -5.02 -20.07
C TRP A 164 -1.63 -4.20 -21.34
N HIS A 165 -1.35 -4.79 -22.50
CA HIS A 165 -1.61 -4.21 -23.82
C HIS A 165 -2.98 -4.59 -24.40
N GLY A 166 -3.75 -5.40 -23.68
CA GLY A 166 -5.01 -5.95 -24.12
C GLY A 166 -6.16 -4.95 -24.18
N GLU A 167 -7.25 -5.38 -24.82
CA GLU A 167 -8.43 -4.55 -25.08
C GLU A 167 -9.08 -4.03 -23.78
N ALA A 168 -9.18 -4.87 -22.74
CA ALA A 168 -9.78 -4.48 -21.46
C ALA A 168 -9.03 -3.30 -20.80
N MET A 169 -7.69 -3.36 -20.75
CA MET A 169 -6.87 -2.26 -20.22
C MET A 169 -6.96 -1.00 -21.09
N ASN A 170 -6.94 -1.13 -22.42
CA ASN A 170 -7.01 0.02 -23.32
C ASN A 170 -8.38 0.71 -23.27
N ASN A 171 -9.46 -0.05 -23.18
CA ASN A 171 -10.81 0.50 -23.00
C ASN A 171 -10.92 1.28 -21.69
N LEU A 172 -10.33 0.76 -20.61
CA LEU A 172 -10.30 1.47 -19.32
C LEU A 172 -9.52 2.78 -19.38
N ARG A 173 -8.36 2.77 -20.06
CA ARG A 173 -7.54 3.98 -20.30
C ARG A 173 -8.30 5.00 -21.14
N GLU A 174 -9.01 4.57 -22.17
CA GLU A 174 -9.81 5.43 -23.04
C GLU A 174 -10.98 6.07 -22.29
N LEU A 175 -11.69 5.32 -21.44
CA LEU A 175 -12.73 5.87 -20.56
C LEU A 175 -12.17 6.98 -19.67
N HIS A 176 -10.99 6.78 -19.08
CA HIS A 176 -10.37 7.79 -18.22
C HIS A 176 -9.89 9.01 -19.01
N ASN A 177 -9.24 8.83 -20.16
CA ASN A 177 -8.73 9.93 -20.99
C ASN A 177 -9.85 10.77 -21.63
N SER A 178 -11.01 10.17 -21.88
CA SER A 178 -12.20 10.87 -22.40
C SER A 178 -13.07 11.51 -21.30
N GLY A 179 -12.62 11.53 -20.04
CA GLY A 179 -13.38 12.11 -18.92
C GLY A 179 -14.56 11.27 -18.46
N ARG A 180 -14.63 10.01 -18.88
CA ARG A 180 -15.72 9.04 -18.62
C ARG A 180 -15.35 8.03 -17.53
N ARG A 181 -14.38 8.35 -16.67
CA ARG A 181 -13.98 7.48 -15.54
C ARG A 181 -15.14 7.13 -14.60
N ASN A 182 -16.14 8.00 -14.52
CA ASN A 182 -17.34 7.81 -13.70
C ASN A 182 -18.27 6.70 -14.21
N GLU A 183 -18.06 6.19 -15.42
CA GLU A 183 -18.76 5.00 -15.92
C GLU A 183 -18.22 3.71 -15.30
N VAL A 184 -17.06 3.77 -14.63
CA VAL A 184 -16.49 2.65 -13.90
C VAL A 184 -16.89 2.77 -12.42
N PRO A 185 -17.69 1.83 -11.86
CA PRO A 185 -18.33 2.01 -10.55
C PRO A 185 -17.37 2.34 -9.40
N ILE A 186 -16.22 1.65 -9.30
CA ILE A 186 -15.23 1.94 -8.26
C ILE A 186 -14.49 3.28 -8.48
N CYS A 187 -14.40 3.74 -9.73
CA CYS A 187 -13.68 4.98 -10.08
C CYS A 187 -14.56 6.24 -9.96
N SER A 188 -15.89 6.10 -9.98
CA SER A 188 -16.86 7.21 -9.96
C SER A 188 -16.88 7.99 -8.65
N GLU A 189 -16.59 7.31 -7.55
CA GLU A 189 -16.48 7.89 -6.20
C GLU A 189 -15.03 7.98 -5.71
N CYS A 190 -14.05 7.65 -6.56
CA CYS A 190 -12.65 7.62 -6.16
C CYS A 190 -12.00 9.02 -6.24
N THR A 191 -11.19 9.36 -5.24
CA THR A 191 -10.43 10.63 -5.19
C THR A 191 -9.05 10.56 -5.82
N PHE A 192 -8.60 9.38 -6.20
CA PHE A 192 -7.27 9.16 -6.75
C PHE A 192 -7.22 9.48 -8.25
N SER A 193 -6.24 10.29 -8.64
CA SER A 193 -5.87 10.60 -10.02
C SER A 193 -4.37 10.51 -10.19
#